data_AF-A0A1A8G1P3-F1
#
_entry.id   AF-A0A1A8G1P3-F1
#
_cell.length_a   1.000
_cell.length_b   1.000
_cell.length_c   1.000
_cell.angle_alpha   90.00
_cell.angle_beta   90.00
_cell.angle_gamma   90.00
#
_symmetry.space_group_name_H-M   'P 1'
#
loop_
_entity.id
_entity.type
_entity.pdbx_description
1 polymer ?
#
loop_
_entity_poly.entity_id
_entity_poly.type
_entity_poly.pdbx_seq_one_letter_code
_entity_poly.pdbx_strand_id
1 'polypeptide(L)'
;QAGRYWRFKQTTGGEVSREIHTSAVQEATIEAHCSLRNAVREDPFLREKFNFSLPVLQWAGSFSGPAWMQLNSRAPPYGWKGLPVKVLTSTLSLLNSSLLIDHSLPGRCVRCAVVGNGGILRGSRQGKNIDSHDFIFRMNGAVMKGFEEDAGGLERSINPSTSD
;
A
#
# COMPACT_ATOMS: atom_id res chain seq x y z
N GLN A 1 -7.26 -24.93 -5.73
CA GLN A 1 -7.38 -26.13 -4.88
C GLN A 1 -5.97 -26.69 -4.67
N ALA A 2 -5.42 -26.59 -3.45
CA ALA A 2 -4.10 -27.12 -3.13
C ALA A 2 -4.17 -28.65 -2.96
N GLY A 3 -3.41 -29.40 -3.74
CA GLY A 3 -3.32 -30.86 -3.61
C GLY A 3 -2.15 -31.25 -2.71
N ARG A 4 -2.43 -31.97 -1.62
CA ARG A 4 -1.38 -32.71 -0.88
C ARG A 4 -1.20 -34.06 -1.56
N TYR A 5 0.01 -34.40 -1.96
CA TYR A 5 0.31 -35.74 -2.47
C TYR A 5 1.37 -36.43 -1.61
N TRP A 6 1.21 -37.73 -1.46
CA TRP A 6 2.12 -38.57 -0.69
C TRP A 6 3.17 -39.16 -1.64
N ARG A 7 4.45 -39.07 -1.27
CA ARG A 7 5.50 -39.85 -1.93
C ARG A 7 6.03 -40.88 -0.94
N PHE A 8 5.95 -42.15 -1.31
CA PHE A 8 6.50 -43.25 -0.52
C PHE A 8 7.94 -43.47 -0.96
N LYS A 9 8.88 -43.49 0.00
CA LYS A 9 10.23 -43.97 -0.22
C LYS A 9 10.37 -45.32 0.46
N GLN A 10 10.81 -46.31 -0.31
CA GLN A 10 11.18 -47.61 0.21
C GLN A 10 12.66 -47.56 0.59
N THR A 11 12.99 -47.81 1.85
CA THR A 11 14.38 -47.94 2.28
C THR A 11 14.80 -49.41 2.22
N THR A 12 16.10 -49.64 2.04
CA THR A 12 16.73 -50.96 1.83
C THR A 12 16.60 -51.93 3.02
N GLY A 13 15.87 -51.57 4.07
CA GLY A 13 15.49 -52.43 5.20
C GLY A 13 14.00 -52.81 5.27
N GLY A 14 13.20 -52.51 4.23
CA GLY A 14 11.77 -52.86 4.19
C GLY A 14 10.83 -51.89 4.92
N GLU A 15 11.35 -50.80 5.50
CA GLU A 15 10.56 -49.79 6.18
C GLU A 15 10.12 -48.68 5.19
N VAL A 16 8.81 -48.49 5.05
CA VAL A 16 8.20 -47.49 4.16
C VAL A 16 7.94 -46.21 4.93
N SER A 17 8.71 -45.17 4.66
CA SER A 17 8.56 -43.84 5.28
C SER A 17 7.63 -42.95 4.45
N ARG A 18 6.73 -42.21 5.13
CA ARG A 18 5.79 -41.25 4.50
C ARG A 18 6.29 -39.83 4.69
N GLU A 19 6.66 -39.16 3.60
CA GLU A 19 6.98 -37.72 3.61
C GLU A 19 5.79 -36.93 3.05
N ILE A 20 5.31 -35.93 3.80
CA ILE A 20 4.30 -34.97 3.30
C ILE A 20 5.06 -33.87 2.57
N HIS A 21 4.93 -33.82 1.24
CA HIS A 21 5.35 -32.64 0.49
C HIS A 21 4.16 -31.71 0.29
N THR A 22 4.21 -30.58 0.97
CA THR A 22 3.47 -29.39 0.58
C THR A 22 4.22 -28.75 -0.57
N SER A 23 3.72 -28.91 -1.81
CA SER A 23 4.06 -27.97 -2.86
C SER A 23 3.47 -26.63 -2.43
N ALA A 24 4.32 -25.75 -1.88
CA ALA A 24 3.99 -24.35 -1.79
C ALA A 24 3.82 -23.88 -3.23
N VAL A 25 2.56 -23.79 -3.68
CA VAL A 25 2.25 -22.86 -4.74
C VAL A 25 2.68 -21.53 -4.15
N GLN A 26 3.80 -21.03 -4.61
CA GLN A 26 4.16 -19.64 -4.47
C GLN A 26 2.96 -18.92 -5.08
N GLU A 27 2.09 -18.40 -4.23
CA GLU A 27 0.89 -17.69 -4.64
C GLU A 27 1.42 -16.45 -5.34
N ALA A 28 1.65 -16.59 -6.65
CA ALA A 28 2.03 -15.51 -7.51
C ALA A 28 0.88 -14.54 -7.38
N THR A 29 1.11 -13.47 -6.63
CA THR A 29 0.21 -12.34 -6.56
C THR A 29 -0.08 -11.96 -8.00
N ILE A 30 -1.29 -12.29 -8.47
CA ILE A 30 -1.65 -12.07 -9.87
C ILE A 30 -1.70 -10.56 -10.03
N GLU A 31 -0.61 -10.04 -10.59
CA GLU A 31 -0.44 -8.63 -10.80
C GLU A 31 -1.42 -8.19 -11.90
N ALA A 32 -2.28 -7.23 -11.58
CA ALA A 32 -3.26 -6.72 -12.54
C ALA A 32 -2.54 -6.14 -13.76
N HIS A 33 -3.11 -6.34 -14.95
CA HIS A 33 -2.54 -5.84 -16.21
C HIS A 33 -2.25 -4.32 -16.18
N CYS A 34 -3.13 -3.56 -15.53
CA CYS A 34 -3.02 -2.11 -15.33
C CYS A 34 -2.01 -1.67 -14.26
N SER A 35 -1.25 -2.59 -13.66
CA SER A 35 -0.30 -2.26 -12.60
C SER A 35 0.75 -1.28 -13.10
N LEU A 36 0.97 -0.19 -12.36
CA LEU A 36 2.04 0.77 -12.64
C LEU A 36 3.42 0.10 -12.64
N ARG A 37 3.60 -1.00 -11.88
CA ARG A 37 4.88 -1.71 -11.82
C ARG A 37 5.25 -2.29 -13.19
N ASN A 38 4.28 -2.64 -14.04
CA ASN A 38 4.55 -3.09 -15.40
C ASN A 38 5.17 -1.94 -16.21
N ALA A 39 4.57 -0.76 -16.23
CA ALA A 39 5.13 0.40 -16.91
C ALA A 39 6.51 0.81 -16.36
N VAL A 40 6.71 0.71 -15.04
CA VAL A 40 8.01 0.99 -14.40
C VAL A 40 9.09 -0.02 -14.79
N ARG A 41 8.75 -1.30 -15.02
CA ARG A 41 9.73 -2.32 -15.46
C ARG A 41 10.26 -2.05 -16.86
N GLU A 42 9.38 -1.57 -17.74
CA GLU A 42 9.68 -1.28 -19.15
C GLU A 42 10.52 0.00 -19.34
N ASP A 43 10.43 0.96 -18.42
CA ASP A 43 11.17 2.23 -18.49
C ASP A 43 12.46 2.21 -17.65
N PRO A 44 13.66 2.36 -18.25
CA PRO A 44 14.93 2.31 -17.51
C PRO A 44 15.07 3.38 -16.41
N PHE A 45 14.57 4.59 -16.66
CA PHE A 45 14.67 5.70 -15.71
C PHE A 45 13.73 5.45 -14.52
N LEU A 46 12.49 5.05 -14.77
CA LEU A 46 11.54 4.75 -13.69
C LEU A 46 11.99 3.56 -12.86
N ARG A 47 12.55 2.52 -13.49
CA ARG A 47 13.07 1.33 -12.80
C ARG A 47 14.17 1.67 -11.79
N GLU A 48 15.00 2.68 -12.06
CA GLU A 48 16.02 3.15 -11.13
C GLU A 48 15.44 3.94 -9.95
N LYS A 49 14.36 4.70 -10.19
CA LYS A 49 13.80 5.63 -9.18
C LYS A 49 12.74 5.02 -8.27
N PHE A 50 12.02 4.00 -8.71
CA PHE A 50 10.89 3.43 -7.96
C PHE A 50 11.31 2.22 -7.13
N ASN A 51 10.95 2.24 -5.84
CA ASN A 51 11.03 1.08 -4.96
C ASN A 51 9.69 0.87 -4.25
N PHE A 52 8.92 -0.10 -4.76
CA PHE A 52 7.60 -0.41 -4.26
C PHE A 52 7.58 -1.29 -2.99
N SER A 53 8.74 -1.61 -2.43
CA SER A 53 8.87 -2.31 -1.14
C SER A 53 9.06 -1.34 0.03
N LEU A 54 9.24 -0.04 -0.25
CA LEU A 54 9.36 0.97 0.79
C LEU A 54 8.00 1.22 1.46
N PRO A 55 7.92 1.20 2.80
CA PRO A 55 6.69 1.53 3.51
C PRO A 55 6.37 3.01 3.34
N VAL A 56 5.13 3.30 2.92
CA VAL A 56 4.65 4.68 2.73
C VAL A 56 4.10 5.27 4.03
N LEU A 57 3.46 4.43 4.86
CA LEU A 57 2.87 4.84 6.13
C LEU A 57 3.77 4.51 7.32
N GLN A 58 3.67 5.38 8.33
CA GLN A 58 4.18 5.09 9.66
C GLN A 58 3.12 4.34 10.47
N TRP A 59 3.53 3.32 11.21
CA TRP A 59 2.65 2.51 12.05
C TRP A 59 3.40 2.06 13.32
N ALA A 60 2.70 1.44 14.29
CA ALA A 60 3.27 1.06 15.58
C ALA A 60 4.54 0.19 15.44
N GLY A 61 4.48 -0.84 14.60
CA GLY A 61 5.58 -1.76 14.32
C GLY A 61 6.78 -1.17 13.57
N SER A 62 6.69 0.01 12.95
CA SER A 62 7.88 0.67 12.37
C SER A 62 8.70 1.42 13.42
N PHE A 63 8.17 1.61 14.64
CA PHE A 63 8.87 2.25 15.76
C PHE A 63 9.71 1.26 16.57
N SER A 64 10.86 0.87 16.03
CA SER A 64 11.84 0.00 16.71
C SER A 64 13.02 0.78 17.29
N GLY A 65 13.78 0.15 18.21
CA GLY A 65 15.01 0.74 18.76
C GLY A 65 16.01 1.18 17.68
N PRO A 66 16.33 0.34 16.67
CA PRO A 66 17.16 0.75 15.54
C PRO A 66 16.60 1.94 14.75
N ALA A 67 15.29 1.93 14.45
CA ALA A 67 14.64 3.03 13.73
C ALA A 67 14.71 4.35 14.53
N TRP A 68 14.54 4.28 15.85
CA TRP A 68 14.72 5.43 16.74
C TRP A 68 16.13 6.01 16.65
N MET A 69 17.16 5.17 16.82
CA MET A 69 18.55 5.63 16.77
C MET A 69 18.89 6.29 15.44
N GLN A 70 18.42 5.72 14.33
CA GLN A 70 18.65 6.28 13.00
C GLN A 70 17.97 7.64 12.83
N LEU A 71 16.69 7.74 13.17
CA LEU A 71 15.85 8.90 12.85
C LEU A 71 15.91 10.01 13.90
N ASN A 72 16.42 9.76 15.11
CA ASN A 72 16.61 10.79 16.14
C ASN A 72 17.73 11.78 15.78
N SER A 73 18.59 11.45 14.80
CA SER A 73 19.61 12.35 14.28
C SER A 73 19.08 13.39 13.28
N ARG A 74 17.87 13.18 12.73
CA ARG A 74 17.29 13.99 11.64
C ARG A 74 16.09 14.80 12.14
N ALA A 75 16.00 16.06 11.72
CA ALA A 75 14.85 16.90 12.05
C ALA A 75 13.59 16.46 11.26
N PRO A 76 12.38 16.72 11.79
CA PRO A 76 11.15 16.60 11.02
C PRO A 76 11.22 17.41 9.72
N PRO A 77 10.60 16.94 8.61
CA PRO A 77 9.78 15.73 8.48
C PRO A 77 10.57 14.43 8.26
N TYR A 78 11.90 14.47 8.25
CA TYR A 78 12.76 13.32 7.89
C TYR A 78 13.23 12.49 9.09
N GLY A 79 12.74 12.81 10.29
CA GLY A 79 13.09 12.16 11.54
C GLY A 79 12.43 12.83 12.72
N TRP A 80 12.98 12.62 13.91
CA TRP A 80 12.34 12.96 15.19
C TRP A 80 13.26 13.73 16.13
N LYS A 81 14.36 14.30 15.59
CA LYS A 81 15.30 15.10 16.37
C LYS A 81 14.56 16.21 17.10
N GLY A 82 14.71 16.24 18.43
CA GLY A 82 14.07 17.24 19.30
C GLY A 82 12.63 16.92 19.71
N LEU A 83 12.05 15.81 19.25
CA LEU A 83 10.71 15.39 19.68
C LEU A 83 10.79 14.47 20.92
N PRO A 84 9.91 14.65 21.92
CA PRO A 84 9.92 13.79 23.10
C PRO A 84 9.49 12.36 22.75
N VAL A 85 10.32 11.36 23.08
CA VAL A 85 10.04 9.94 22.78
C VAL A 85 8.66 9.50 23.25
N LYS A 86 8.21 9.98 24.42
CA LYS A 86 6.90 9.65 24.99
C LYS A 86 5.74 10.05 24.08
N VAL A 87 5.82 11.23 23.46
CA VAL A 87 4.81 11.70 22.49
C VAL A 87 4.73 10.72 21.34
N LEU A 88 5.88 10.34 20.79
CA LEU A 88 5.98 9.49 19.61
C LEU A 88 5.46 8.09 19.88
N THR A 89 5.88 7.48 21.00
CA THR A 89 5.39 6.17 21.41
C THR A 89 3.87 6.18 21.57
N SER A 90 3.31 7.21 22.23
CA SER A 90 1.86 7.32 22.44
C SER A 90 1.08 7.55 21.15
N THR A 91 1.61 8.35 20.21
CA THR A 91 0.95 8.59 18.92
C THR A 91 1.02 7.34 18.04
N LEU A 92 2.18 6.68 17.97
CA LEU A 92 2.37 5.52 17.10
C LEU A 92 1.65 4.28 17.61
N SER A 93 1.44 4.14 18.92
CA SER A 93 0.61 3.06 19.47
C SER A 93 -0.85 3.10 19.01
N LEU A 94 -1.31 4.22 18.45
CA LEU A 94 -2.66 4.35 17.88
C LEU A 94 -2.72 3.94 16.40
N LEU A 95 -1.57 3.77 15.74
CA LEU A 95 -1.49 3.48 14.30
C LEU A 95 -1.19 1.99 14.07
N ASN A 96 -2.23 1.16 14.07
CA ASN A 96 -2.06 -0.30 14.02
C ASN A 96 -1.80 -0.88 12.62
N SER A 97 -2.08 -0.11 11.56
CA SER A 97 -2.00 -0.60 10.19
C SER A 97 -0.90 0.04 9.37
N SER A 98 -0.29 -0.82 8.57
CA SER A 98 0.72 -0.57 7.57
C SER A 98 0.17 -0.10 6.23
N LEU A 99 -1.10 -0.42 5.99
CA LEU A 99 -1.69 -0.42 4.66
C LEU A 99 -2.73 0.69 4.57
N LEU A 100 -2.59 1.51 3.52
CA LEU A 100 -3.64 2.43 3.07
C LEU A 100 -4.74 1.70 2.31
N ILE A 101 -4.41 0.60 1.65
CA ILE A 101 -5.32 -0.12 0.77
C ILE A 101 -5.14 -1.60 1.09
N ASP A 102 -6.21 -2.25 1.51
CA ASP A 102 -6.24 -3.69 1.57
C ASP A 102 -6.29 -4.22 0.13
N HIS A 103 -5.20 -4.85 -0.31
CA HIS A 103 -5.06 -5.42 -1.65
C HIS A 103 -5.80 -6.78 -1.78
N SER A 104 -6.88 -6.98 -1.02
CA SER A 104 -7.53 -8.27 -0.79
C SER A 104 -8.13 -8.95 -2.03
N LEU A 105 -8.02 -8.37 -3.21
CA LEU A 105 -8.46 -8.98 -4.47
C LEU A 105 -7.33 -9.03 -5.51
N PRO A 106 -6.66 -10.20 -5.67
CA PRO A 106 -5.71 -10.44 -6.75
C PRO A 106 -6.32 -10.12 -8.12
N GLY A 107 -5.56 -9.46 -9.00
CA GLY A 107 -6.00 -9.13 -10.36
C GLY A 107 -6.93 -7.91 -10.51
N ARG A 108 -7.36 -7.25 -9.43
CA ARG A 108 -8.15 -6.00 -9.52
C ARG A 108 -7.26 -4.79 -9.80
N CYS A 109 -7.69 -3.95 -10.74
CA CYS A 109 -7.13 -2.62 -10.95
C CYS A 109 -7.62 -1.65 -9.89
N VAL A 110 -6.69 -1.06 -9.13
CA VAL A 110 -6.98 0.09 -8.26
C VAL A 110 -6.60 1.35 -9.01
N ARG A 111 -7.56 2.27 -9.16
CA ARG A 111 -7.38 3.55 -9.85
C ARG A 111 -7.53 4.69 -8.84
N CYS A 112 -6.56 5.58 -8.80
CA CYS A 112 -6.56 6.70 -7.86
C CYS A 112 -6.52 8.03 -8.61
N ALA A 113 -7.28 9.02 -8.14
CA ALA A 113 -7.14 10.42 -8.55
C ALA A 113 -6.43 11.21 -7.45
N VAL A 114 -5.41 12.00 -7.81
CA VAL A 114 -4.77 12.96 -6.90
C VAL A 114 -5.15 14.36 -7.36
N VAL A 115 -5.90 15.08 -6.54
CA VAL A 115 -6.47 16.39 -6.86
C VAL A 115 -5.73 17.46 -6.08
N GLY A 116 -4.94 18.27 -6.79
CA GLY A 116 -4.31 19.47 -6.25
C GLY A 116 -5.25 20.68 -6.28
N ASN A 117 -4.88 21.75 -5.57
CA ASN A 117 -5.68 22.98 -5.46
C ASN A 117 -5.32 24.03 -6.52
N GLY A 118 -4.85 23.58 -7.70
CA GLY A 118 -4.42 24.48 -8.76
C GLY A 118 -5.60 25.12 -9.50
N GLY A 119 -5.48 26.40 -9.86
CA GLY A 119 -6.52 27.14 -10.58
C GLY A 119 -6.88 26.58 -11.96
N ILE A 120 -6.05 25.69 -12.52
CA ILE A 120 -6.30 24.99 -13.79
C ILE A 120 -7.59 24.14 -13.77
N LEU A 121 -8.06 23.74 -12.59
CA LEU A 121 -9.30 22.97 -12.48
C LEU A 121 -10.54 23.82 -12.80
N ARG A 122 -10.47 25.14 -12.65
CA ARG A 122 -11.63 26.02 -12.83
C ARG A 122 -12.11 26.02 -14.30
N GLY A 123 -13.37 25.63 -14.52
CA GLY A 123 -13.99 25.47 -15.83
C GLY A 123 -13.51 24.25 -16.63
N SER A 124 -12.73 23.36 -16.02
CA SER A 124 -12.19 22.15 -16.66
C SER A 124 -13.22 21.05 -16.85
N ARG A 125 -14.30 21.06 -16.05
CA ARG A 125 -15.35 20.03 -16.01
C ARG A 125 -14.82 18.61 -15.76
N GLN A 126 -13.70 18.48 -15.05
CA GLN A 126 -13.06 17.19 -14.77
C GLN A 126 -13.72 16.41 -13.63
N GLY A 127 -14.70 16.97 -12.93
CA GLY A 127 -15.27 16.40 -11.71
C GLY A 127 -15.79 14.97 -11.88
N LYS A 128 -16.53 14.68 -12.96
CA LYS A 128 -17.02 13.32 -13.25
C LYS A 128 -15.89 12.31 -13.50
N ASN A 129 -14.81 12.76 -14.14
CA ASN A 129 -13.65 11.91 -14.40
C ASN A 129 -12.89 11.63 -13.10
N ILE A 130 -12.71 12.64 -12.25
CA ILE A 130 -12.14 12.50 -10.90
C ILE A 130 -12.96 11.50 -10.08
N ASP A 131 -14.29 11.69 -10.01
CA ASP A 131 -15.22 10.88 -9.23
C ASP A 131 -15.35 9.41 -9.71
N SER A 132 -14.82 9.09 -10.89
CA SER A 132 -14.79 7.71 -11.43
C SER A 132 -13.69 6.80 -10.84
N HIS A 133 -12.79 7.35 -10.02
CA HIS A 133 -11.66 6.62 -9.43
C HIS A 133 -12.05 5.91 -8.12
N ASP A 134 -11.37 4.80 -7.79
CA ASP A 134 -11.63 4.04 -6.57
C ASP A 134 -11.28 4.84 -5.30
N PHE A 135 -10.19 5.63 -5.37
CA PHE A 135 -9.72 6.49 -4.30
C PHE A 135 -9.42 7.89 -4.83
N ILE A 136 -9.75 8.91 -4.04
CA ILE A 136 -9.53 10.31 -4.39
C ILE A 136 -8.73 10.97 -3.27
N PHE A 137 -7.50 11.38 -3.56
CA PHE A 137 -6.62 12.06 -2.63
C PHE A 137 -6.71 13.57 -2.84
N ARG A 138 -7.05 14.29 -1.77
CA ARG A 138 -7.06 15.76 -1.72
C ARG A 138 -6.11 16.22 -0.62
N MET A 139 -5.55 17.41 -0.77
CA MET A 139 -4.60 17.97 0.19
C MET A 139 -4.94 19.43 0.53
N ASN A 140 -4.52 19.89 1.71
CA ASN A 140 -4.51 21.30 2.11
C ASN A 140 -5.88 22.02 2.07
N GLY A 141 -6.97 21.38 2.54
CA GLY A 141 -8.28 22.04 2.64
C GLY A 141 -8.93 22.35 1.29
N ALA A 142 -8.85 21.40 0.35
CA ALA A 142 -9.44 21.51 -0.98
C ALA A 142 -10.94 21.87 -0.90
N VAL A 143 -11.31 23.08 -1.32
CA VAL A 143 -12.70 23.53 -1.36
C VAL A 143 -13.43 22.79 -2.48
N MET A 144 -14.36 21.92 -2.11
CA MET A 144 -15.20 21.19 -3.09
C MET A 144 -16.51 21.92 -3.40
N LYS A 145 -17.10 22.58 -2.39
CA LYS A 145 -18.43 23.18 -2.51
C LYS A 145 -18.44 24.29 -3.56
N GLY A 146 -19.29 24.16 -4.57
CA GLY A 146 -19.40 25.10 -5.69
C GLY A 146 -18.38 24.88 -6.81
N PHE A 147 -17.55 23.82 -6.71
CA PHE A 147 -16.57 23.42 -7.71
C PHE A 147 -16.71 21.93 -8.09
N GLU A 148 -17.83 21.29 -7.78
CA GLU A 148 -18.03 19.84 -7.97
C GLU A 148 -17.93 19.43 -9.44
N GLU A 149 -18.39 20.29 -10.35
CA GLU A 149 -18.28 20.04 -11.81
C GLU A 149 -16.81 19.94 -12.25
N ASP A 150 -15.92 20.69 -11.61
CA ASP A 150 -14.52 20.82 -11.96
C ASP A 150 -13.61 19.87 -11.17
N ALA A 151 -13.82 19.81 -9.86
CA ALA A 151 -12.95 19.17 -8.90
C ALA A 151 -13.55 17.87 -8.32
N GLY A 152 -14.76 17.49 -8.71
CA GLY A 152 -15.47 16.31 -8.19
C GLY A 152 -16.11 16.57 -6.83
N GLY A 153 -17.18 15.83 -6.54
CA GLY A 153 -17.92 15.95 -5.28
C GLY A 153 -17.77 14.73 -4.38
N LEU A 154 -17.18 13.63 -4.86
CA LEU A 154 -17.02 12.42 -4.05
C LEU A 154 -15.78 12.52 -3.15
N GLU A 155 -15.99 12.17 -1.88
CA GLU A 155 -14.94 11.92 -0.91
C GLU A 155 -14.97 10.45 -0.54
N ARG A 156 -14.00 9.68 -1.07
CA ARG A 156 -13.78 8.29 -0.66
C ARG A 156 -12.66 8.29 0.36
N SER A 157 -13.04 8.35 1.63
CA SER A 157 -12.11 8.19 2.76
C SER A 157 -11.54 6.77 2.76
N ILE A 158 -10.25 6.66 3.06
CA ILE A 158 -9.62 5.39 3.39
C ILE A 158 -10.04 5.06 4.82
N ASN A 159 -11.17 4.39 4.98
CA ASN A 159 -11.54 3.80 6.27
C ASN A 159 -10.79 2.47 6.42
N PRO A 160 -9.93 2.28 7.45
CA PRO A 160 -9.27 1.00 7.70
C PRO A 160 -10.20 -0.05 8.34
N SER A 161 -11.52 0.16 8.33
CA SER A 161 -12.49 -0.72 8.99
C SER A 161 -13.88 -0.66 8.35
N THR A 162 -14.00 -1.08 7.09
CA THR A 162 -15.25 -1.64 6.55
C THR A 162 -14.87 -2.61 5.44
N SER A 163 -14.49 -3.83 5.85
CA SER A 163 -14.75 -5.02 5.05
C SER A 163 -16.26 -5.22 5.06
N ASP A 164 -16.92 -4.99 3.92
CA ASP A 164 -18.23 -5.58 3.64
C ASP A 164 -18.11 -7.11 3.61
#